data_AF-A0A3N5PNC7-F1
#
_entry.id   AF-A0A3N5PNC7-F1
#
_cell.length_a   1.000
_cell.length_b   1.000
_cell.length_c   1.000
_cell.angle_alpha   90.00
_cell.angle_beta   90.00
_cell.angle_gamma   90.00
#
_symmetry.space_group_name_H-M   'P 1'
#
loop_
_entity.id
_entity.type
_entity.pdbx_description
1 polymer ?
#
loop_
_entity_poly.entity_id
_entity_poly.type
_entity_poly.pdbx_seq_one_letter_code
_entity_poly.pdbx_strand_id
1 'polypeptide(L)'
;MKRSNKGFTLVEILIVVIILGILAAIVIPQFTEASQDARNSQLTSDLQTLRSQLELYKVQHLELYPSGLTAVGTDSTKFAAQMTSKTNADGTTSGGTQNLGPYMQKMPTNPFVASNGNVIKVGAAACPADGSSGWYFDTTLNKLSANDSAHSGL
;
A
#
# COMPACT_ATOMS: atom_id res chain seq x y z
N MET A 1 49.48 -16.23 -41.21
CA MET A 1 48.59 -17.08 -40.39
C MET A 1 47.14 -16.66 -40.60
N LYS A 2 46.34 -17.44 -41.32
CA LYS A 2 44.92 -17.10 -41.62
C LYS A 2 44.06 -17.66 -40.50
N ARG A 3 43.48 -16.80 -39.66
CA ARG A 3 42.55 -17.21 -38.61
C ARG A 3 41.23 -17.64 -39.27
N SER A 4 40.83 -18.89 -39.03
CA SER A 4 39.52 -19.38 -39.45
C SER A 4 38.48 -18.82 -38.50
N ASN A 5 37.74 -17.80 -38.92
CA ASN A 5 36.55 -17.34 -38.22
C ASN A 5 35.44 -18.36 -38.49
N LYS A 6 35.20 -19.25 -37.52
CA LYS A 6 34.01 -20.10 -37.51
C LYS A 6 32.80 -19.20 -37.27
N GLY A 7 31.97 -19.00 -38.29
CA GLY A 7 30.67 -18.37 -38.14
C GLY A 7 29.68 -19.33 -37.49
N PHE A 8 28.73 -18.78 -36.73
CA PHE A 8 27.60 -19.55 -36.18
C PHE A 8 26.78 -20.16 -37.32
N THR A 9 26.34 -21.41 -37.16
CA THR A 9 25.40 -22.01 -38.11
C THR A 9 23.98 -21.50 -37.84
N LEU A 10 23.16 -21.40 -38.88
CA LEU A 10 21.74 -21.05 -38.72
C LEU A 10 20.99 -22.06 -37.83
N VAL A 11 21.41 -23.33 -37.87
CA VAL A 11 20.82 -24.40 -37.06
C VAL A 11 21.12 -24.21 -35.57
N GLU A 12 22.32 -23.75 -35.22
CA GLU A 12 22.66 -23.45 -33.81
C GLU A 12 21.81 -22.32 -33.25
N ILE A 13 21.61 -21.25 -34.02
CA ILE A 13 20.74 -20.16 -33.57
C ILE A 13 19.27 -20.62 -33.50
N LEU A 14 18.82 -21.46 -34.44
CA LEU A 14 17.46 -22.00 -34.45
C LEU A 14 17.14 -22.82 -33.19
N ILE A 15 18.03 -23.74 -32.80
CA ILE A 15 17.81 -24.59 -31.62
C ILE A 15 17.80 -23.73 -30.35
N VAL A 16 18.69 -22.73 -30.26
CA VAL A 16 18.77 -21.82 -29.10
C VAL A 16 17.47 -21.04 -28.92
N VAL A 17 16.92 -20.45 -29.99
CA VAL A 17 15.66 -19.69 -29.86
C VAL A 17 14.46 -20.58 -29.55
N ILE A 18 14.46 -21.85 -30.00
CA ILE A 18 13.42 -22.82 -29.63
C ILE A 18 13.49 -23.12 -28.13
N ILE A 19 14.67 -23.42 -27.59
CA ILE A 19 14.85 -23.71 -26.16
C ILE A 19 14.47 -22.48 -25.33
N LEU A 20 14.92 -21.28 -25.72
CA LEU A 20 14.54 -20.02 -25.05
C LEU A 20 13.02 -19.77 -25.12
N GLY A 21 12.37 -20.12 -26.24
CA GLY A 21 10.92 -20.03 -26.39
C GLY A 21 10.15 -20.95 -25.43
N ILE A 22 10.60 -22.20 -25.28
CA ILE A 22 9.98 -23.16 -24.35
C ILE A 22 10.15 -22.70 -22.89
N LEU A 23 11.36 -22.24 -22.54
CA LEU A 23 11.63 -21.74 -21.18
C LEU A 23 10.80 -20.49 -20.87
N ALA A 24 10.71 -19.54 -21.81
CA ALA A 24 9.91 -18.33 -21.64
C ALA A 24 8.43 -18.63 -21.44
N ALA A 25 7.88 -19.61 -22.19
CA ALA A 25 6.47 -19.99 -22.09
C ALA A 25 6.07 -20.50 -20.69
N ILE A 26 7.00 -21.15 -19.97
CA ILE A 26 6.75 -21.68 -18.62
C ILE A 26 7.01 -20.61 -17.56
N VAL A 27 8.10 -19.86 -17.68
CA VAL A 27 8.56 -18.93 -16.63
C VAL A 27 7.71 -17.66 -16.54
N ILE A 28 7.25 -17.11 -17.68
CA ILE A 28 6.48 -15.85 -17.70
C ILE A 28 5.16 -15.92 -16.91
N PRO A 29 4.28 -16.92 -17.12
CA PRO A 29 3.04 -17.00 -16.34
C PRO A 29 3.31 -17.21 -14.84
N GLN A 30 4.24 -18.11 -14.50
CA GLN A 30 4.63 -18.38 -13.11
C GLN A 30 5.13 -17.12 -12.39
N PHE A 31 5.98 -16.33 -13.05
CA PHE A 31 6.49 -15.08 -12.48
C PHE A 31 5.39 -14.02 -12.29
N THR A 32 4.43 -13.97 -13.22
CA THR A 32 3.29 -13.04 -13.13
C THR A 32 2.40 -13.37 -11.94
N GLU A 33 2.08 -14.65 -11.74
CA GLU A 33 1.28 -15.12 -10.59
C GLU A 33 2.00 -14.83 -9.26
N ALA A 34 3.28 -15.21 -9.15
CA ALA A 34 4.07 -14.95 -7.95
C ALA A 34 4.18 -13.45 -7.63
N SER A 35 4.26 -12.60 -8.66
CA SER A 35 4.27 -11.15 -8.49
C SER A 35 2.93 -10.62 -7.96
N GLN A 36 1.81 -11.19 -8.40
CA GLN A 36 0.48 -10.82 -7.93
C GLN A 36 0.25 -11.26 -6.48
N ASP A 37 0.66 -12.48 -6.13
CA ASP A 37 0.60 -13.00 -4.76
C ASP A 37 1.44 -12.18 -3.79
N ALA A 38 2.65 -11.77 -4.20
CA ALA A 38 3.49 -10.89 -3.41
C ALA A 38 2.80 -9.54 -3.11
N ARG A 39 2.09 -8.96 -4.10
CA ARG A 39 1.32 -7.71 -3.91
C ARG A 39 0.12 -7.90 -2.98
N ASN A 40 -0.60 -9.01 -3.10
CA ASN A 40 -1.72 -9.34 -2.19
C ASN A 40 -1.25 -9.52 -0.75
N SER A 41 -0.13 -10.24 -0.56
CA SER A 41 0.49 -10.43 0.75
C SER A 41 0.98 -9.11 1.34
N GLN A 42 1.60 -8.26 0.53
CA GLN A 42 2.03 -6.93 0.95
C GLN A 42 0.84 -6.09 1.40
N LEU A 43 -0.23 -6.02 0.59
CA LEU A 43 -1.43 -5.26 0.92
C LEU A 43 -2.04 -5.71 2.26
N THR A 44 -2.16 -7.02 2.46
CA THR A 44 -2.74 -7.58 3.70
C THR A 44 -1.87 -7.24 4.92
N SER A 45 -0.55 -7.37 4.80
CA SER A 45 0.41 -7.03 5.86
C SER A 45 0.38 -5.53 6.19
N ASP A 46 0.34 -4.68 5.19
CA ASP A 46 0.29 -3.23 5.34
C ASP A 46 -1.03 -2.80 6.02
N LEU A 47 -2.14 -3.41 5.64
CA LEU A 47 -3.46 -3.17 6.23
C LEU A 47 -3.50 -3.60 7.70
N GLN A 48 -2.96 -4.77 8.04
CA GLN A 48 -2.83 -5.23 9.43
C GLN A 48 -1.96 -4.29 10.27
N THR A 49 -0.85 -3.83 9.70
CA THR A 49 0.04 -2.87 10.35
C THR A 49 -0.70 -1.56 10.62
N LEU A 50 -1.41 -1.02 9.63
CA LEU A 50 -2.20 0.20 9.79
C LEU A 50 -3.26 0.06 10.88
N ARG A 51 -4.02 -1.05 10.89
CA ARG A 51 -5.03 -1.32 11.93
C ARG A 51 -4.41 -1.35 13.33
N SER A 52 -3.28 -2.05 13.49
CA SER A 52 -2.56 -2.13 14.76
C SER A 52 -2.10 -0.76 15.27
N GLN A 53 -1.53 0.05 14.37
CA GLN A 53 -1.09 1.41 14.73
C GLN A 53 -2.26 2.34 15.03
N LEU A 54 -3.41 2.16 14.37
CA LEU A 54 -4.62 2.93 14.65
C LEU A 54 -5.20 2.62 16.03
N GLU A 55 -5.21 1.34 16.43
CA GLU A 55 -5.62 0.96 17.78
C GLU A 55 -4.66 1.53 18.83
N LEU A 56 -3.35 1.52 18.56
CA LEU A 56 -2.38 2.16 19.46
C LEU A 56 -2.59 3.68 19.56
N TYR A 57 -2.87 4.35 18.44
CA TYR A 57 -3.22 5.78 18.42
C TYR A 57 -4.42 6.04 19.31
N LYS A 58 -5.49 5.26 19.13
CA LYS A 58 -6.77 5.39 19.84
C LYS A 58 -6.60 5.29 21.35
N VAL A 59 -5.81 4.32 21.83
CA VAL A 59 -5.53 4.15 23.26
C VAL A 59 -4.85 5.39 23.86
N GLN A 60 -4.01 6.08 23.08
CA GLN A 60 -3.27 7.25 23.55
C GLN A 60 -4.02 8.58 23.36
N HIS A 61 -5.10 8.60 22.57
CA HIS A 61 -5.86 9.79 22.20
C HIS A 61 -7.34 9.69 22.59
N LEU A 62 -7.59 9.39 23.87
CA LEU A 62 -8.94 9.45 24.47
C LEU A 62 -9.97 8.57 23.74
N GLU A 63 -9.56 7.40 23.26
CA GLU A 63 -10.38 6.46 22.49
C GLU A 63 -10.88 6.98 21.12
N LEU A 64 -10.25 8.05 20.61
CA LEU A 64 -10.58 8.62 19.32
C LEU A 64 -9.59 8.17 18.26
N TYR A 65 -10.11 7.83 17.08
CA TYR A 65 -9.28 7.62 15.90
C TYR A 65 -8.73 8.97 15.38
N PRO A 66 -7.66 8.94 14.58
CA PRO A 66 -7.20 10.15 13.89
C PRO A 66 -8.36 10.80 13.14
N SER A 67 -8.36 12.14 13.07
CA SER A 67 -9.47 13.01 12.64
C SER A 67 -10.71 13.09 13.55
N GLY A 68 -10.78 12.35 14.66
CA GLY A 68 -11.96 12.28 15.54
C GLY A 68 -12.18 13.44 16.51
N LEU A 69 -11.14 14.21 16.90
CA LEU A 69 -11.26 15.22 17.97
C LEU A 69 -11.76 16.59 17.48
N THR A 70 -11.58 16.92 16.19
CA THR A 70 -12.22 18.10 15.62
C THR A 70 -13.50 17.66 14.94
N ALA A 71 -14.66 18.11 15.43
CA ALA A 71 -15.98 17.98 14.79
C ALA A 71 -16.07 18.57 13.36
N VAL A 72 -14.94 18.84 12.73
CA VAL A 72 -14.76 19.27 11.35
C VAL A 72 -13.59 18.46 10.77
N GLY A 73 -13.94 17.43 9.99
CA GLY A 73 -13.15 17.08 8.83
C GLY A 73 -12.96 15.59 8.59
N THR A 74 -13.55 15.13 7.50
CA THR A 74 -12.99 14.19 6.52
C THR A 74 -11.62 14.63 5.97
N ASP A 75 -10.77 15.18 6.85
CA ASP A 75 -9.50 15.80 6.49
C ASP A 75 -8.42 14.72 6.45
N SER A 76 -8.39 14.11 5.29
CA SER A 76 -7.45 13.09 4.85
C SER A 76 -5.98 13.49 5.08
N THR A 77 -5.68 14.79 5.07
CA THR A 77 -4.31 15.30 5.28
C THR A 77 -3.91 15.27 6.75
N LYS A 78 -4.84 15.59 7.66
CA LYS A 78 -4.61 15.52 9.11
C LYS A 78 -4.45 14.08 9.58
N PHE A 79 -5.23 13.15 9.05
CA PHE A 79 -5.12 11.74 9.41
C PHE A 79 -3.70 11.23 9.20
N ALA A 80 -3.16 11.42 7.98
CA ALA A 80 -1.81 10.96 7.68
C ALA A 80 -0.78 11.64 8.60
N ALA A 81 -0.90 12.95 8.81
CA ALA A 81 0.00 13.69 9.69
C ALA A 81 -0.03 13.22 11.15
N GLN A 82 -1.21 12.89 11.69
CA GLN A 82 -1.39 12.35 13.04
C GLN A 82 -0.77 10.97 13.23
N MET A 83 -0.72 10.17 12.16
CA MET A 83 -0.07 8.85 12.19
C MET A 83 1.45 8.94 12.01
N THR A 84 1.94 9.88 11.20
CA THR A 84 3.36 9.97 10.84
C THR A 84 4.19 10.95 11.66
N SER A 85 3.55 11.87 12.37
CA SER A 85 4.22 12.89 13.19
C SER A 85 3.96 12.67 14.68
N LYS A 86 4.70 13.39 15.53
CA LYS A 86 4.36 13.45 16.94
C LYS A 86 3.12 14.31 17.16
N THR A 87 2.29 13.91 18.11
CA THR A 87 1.06 14.62 18.50
C THR A 87 1.04 14.88 20.01
N ASN A 88 0.17 15.79 20.44
CA ASN A 88 -0.26 15.87 21.84
C ASN A 88 -1.45 14.92 22.11
N ALA A 89 -1.97 14.90 23.33
CA ALA A 89 -3.15 14.09 23.69
C ALA A 89 -4.40 14.40 22.85
N ASP A 90 -4.46 15.62 22.29
CA ASP A 90 -5.55 16.08 21.43
C ASP A 90 -5.35 15.74 19.93
N GLY A 91 -4.27 15.05 19.58
CA GLY A 91 -3.95 14.71 18.19
C GLY A 91 -3.51 15.91 17.35
N THR A 92 -3.16 17.05 17.93
CA THR A 92 -2.60 18.16 17.15
C THR A 92 -1.14 17.92 16.84
N THR A 93 -0.75 18.11 15.58
CA THR A 93 0.64 17.93 15.10
C THR A 93 1.49 19.18 15.21
N SER A 94 0.90 20.28 15.72
CA SER A 94 1.53 21.58 15.83
C SER A 94 0.99 22.29 17.08
N GLY A 95 1.85 23.02 17.78
CA GLY A 95 1.51 23.72 19.02
C GLY A 95 1.44 22.78 20.24
N GLY A 96 1.84 23.30 21.41
CA GLY A 96 1.90 22.51 22.65
C GLY A 96 2.99 21.43 22.68
N THR A 97 3.00 20.64 23.76
CA THR A 97 3.96 19.53 23.97
C THR A 97 3.53 18.29 23.18
N GLN A 98 4.29 17.94 22.15
CA GLN A 98 4.06 16.77 21.30
C GLN A 98 4.89 15.58 21.79
N ASN A 99 4.29 14.71 22.61
CA ASN A 99 4.98 13.57 23.24
C ASN A 99 4.43 12.19 22.84
N LEU A 100 3.35 12.16 22.06
CA LEU A 100 2.73 10.93 21.59
C LEU A 100 3.14 10.66 20.12
N GLY A 101 3.21 9.40 19.73
CA GLY A 101 3.70 9.02 18.40
C GLY A 101 5.19 9.31 18.13
N PRO A 102 5.64 9.27 16.87
CA PRO A 102 4.87 8.89 15.69
C PRO A 102 4.54 7.39 15.70
N TYR A 103 3.40 7.02 15.14
CA TYR A 103 2.93 5.63 15.08
C TYR A 103 3.49 4.91 13.86
N MET A 104 3.82 5.66 12.82
CA MET A 104 4.39 5.17 11.57
C MET A 104 5.44 6.13 11.05
N GLN A 105 6.46 5.63 10.35
CA GLN A 105 7.46 6.50 9.71
C GLN A 105 6.96 7.07 8.37
N LYS A 106 6.12 6.30 7.67
CA LYS A 106 5.47 6.70 6.42
C LYS A 106 4.18 5.91 6.25
N MET A 107 3.25 6.46 5.49
CA MET A 107 2.08 5.71 5.06
C MET A 107 2.51 4.64 4.05
N PRO A 108 2.08 3.37 4.21
CA PRO A 108 2.36 2.31 3.24
C PRO A 108 1.58 2.58 1.95
N THR A 109 2.10 2.05 0.83
CA THR A 109 1.51 2.25 -0.49
C THR A 109 0.72 1.02 -0.89
N ASN A 110 -0.58 1.18 -1.16
CA ASN A 110 -1.39 0.15 -1.78
C ASN A 110 -0.87 -0.12 -3.22
N PRO A 111 -0.38 -1.33 -3.53
CA PRO A 111 0.22 -1.65 -4.83
C PRO A 111 -0.82 -1.78 -5.98
N PHE A 112 -2.12 -1.81 -5.68
CA PHE A 112 -3.21 -1.89 -6.66
C PHE A 112 -3.75 -0.53 -7.07
N VAL A 113 -3.23 0.55 -6.47
CA VAL A 113 -3.64 1.93 -6.75
C VAL A 113 -2.49 2.68 -7.38
N ALA A 114 -2.60 2.96 -8.69
CA ALA A 114 -1.52 3.55 -9.50
C ALA A 114 -1.12 4.96 -9.06
N SER A 115 -2.07 5.73 -8.52
CA SER A 115 -1.88 7.12 -8.09
C SER A 115 -2.48 7.30 -6.70
N ASN A 116 -1.78 7.97 -5.79
CA ASN A 116 -2.22 8.18 -4.41
C ASN A 116 -2.34 6.89 -3.57
N GLY A 117 -1.62 5.83 -3.93
CA GLY A 117 -1.62 4.57 -3.18
C GLY A 117 -1.13 4.69 -1.72
N ASN A 118 -0.40 5.75 -1.38
CA ASN A 118 0.01 6.07 -0.01
C ASN A 118 -0.95 7.01 0.74
N VAL A 119 -2.01 7.47 0.08
CA VAL A 119 -2.98 8.41 0.66
C VAL A 119 -4.11 7.62 1.31
N ILE A 120 -4.56 8.11 2.45
CA ILE A 120 -5.79 7.68 3.09
C ILE A 120 -6.87 8.73 2.92
N LYS A 121 -8.08 8.31 2.56
CA LYS A 121 -9.27 9.15 2.61
C LYS A 121 -10.10 8.81 3.83
N VAL A 122 -10.76 9.82 4.39
CA VAL A 122 -11.66 9.67 5.53
C VAL A 122 -13.07 10.03 5.06
N GLY A 123 -14.07 9.25 5.44
CA GLY A 123 -15.46 9.52 5.10
C GLY A 123 -16.45 8.79 5.98
N ALA A 124 -17.70 9.25 5.97
CA ALA A 124 -18.80 8.66 6.74
C ALA A 124 -19.60 7.62 5.95
N ALA A 125 -19.28 7.43 4.67
CA ALA A 125 -19.90 6.43 3.81
C ALA A 125 -19.01 5.18 3.75
N ALA A 126 -19.56 4.08 3.24
CA ALA A 126 -18.77 2.90 2.94
C ALA A 126 -17.64 3.23 1.95
N CYS A 127 -16.57 2.44 1.99
CA CYS A 127 -15.43 2.60 1.09
C CYS A 127 -15.90 2.59 -0.38
N PRO A 128 -15.53 3.61 -1.19
CA PRO A 128 -15.98 3.73 -2.57
C PRO A 128 -15.36 2.68 -3.52
N ALA A 129 -14.27 2.02 -3.11
CA ALA A 129 -13.57 0.99 -3.89
C ALA A 129 -13.15 1.48 -5.30
N ASP A 130 -12.82 2.76 -5.41
CA ASP A 130 -12.65 3.48 -6.69
C ASP A 130 -11.19 3.68 -7.11
N GLY A 131 -10.23 3.29 -6.28
CA GLY A 131 -8.80 3.50 -6.55
C GLY A 131 -8.37 4.97 -6.45
N SER A 132 -9.19 5.86 -5.90
CA SER A 132 -8.85 7.29 -5.79
C SER A 132 -7.86 7.62 -4.65
N SER A 133 -7.65 6.66 -3.75
CA SER A 133 -6.67 6.65 -2.67
C SER A 133 -6.24 5.21 -2.42
N GLY A 134 -5.12 4.98 -1.73
CA GLY A 134 -4.74 3.61 -1.36
C GLY A 134 -5.61 3.03 -0.25
N TRP A 135 -6.01 3.89 0.68
CA TRP A 135 -6.71 3.51 1.91
C TRP A 135 -7.96 4.36 2.10
N TYR A 136 -8.93 3.81 2.82
CA TYR A 136 -10.15 4.51 3.21
C TYR A 136 -10.49 4.18 4.66
N PHE A 137 -10.77 5.21 5.46
CA PHE A 137 -11.27 5.07 6.82
C PHE A 137 -12.74 5.52 6.87
N ASP A 138 -13.61 4.57 7.21
CA ASP A 138 -15.02 4.80 7.47
C ASP A 138 -15.21 5.25 8.92
N THR A 139 -15.63 6.50 9.12
CA THR A 139 -15.83 7.10 10.45
C THR A 139 -17.10 6.61 11.14
N THR A 140 -18.05 6.04 10.40
CA THR A 140 -19.31 5.52 10.96
C THR A 140 -19.09 4.13 11.53
N LEU A 141 -18.34 3.30 10.81
CA LEU A 141 -18.02 1.92 11.21
C LEU A 141 -16.68 1.80 11.94
N ASN A 142 -15.91 2.88 12.03
CA ASN A 142 -14.53 2.89 12.52
C ASN A 142 -13.66 1.83 11.83
N LYS A 143 -13.89 1.61 10.54
CA LYS A 143 -13.23 0.56 9.76
C LYS A 143 -12.24 1.17 8.79
N LEU A 144 -11.00 0.69 8.84
CA LEU A 144 -10.01 0.89 7.78
C LEU A 144 -10.12 -0.20 6.72
N SER A 145 -10.20 0.19 5.45
CA SER A 145 -10.22 -0.69 4.27
C SER A 145 -9.22 -0.24 3.21
N ALA A 146 -8.82 -1.17 2.33
CA ALA A 146 -8.15 -0.81 1.08
C ALA A 146 -9.16 -0.16 0.12
N ASN A 147 -8.77 0.90 -0.59
CA ASN A 147 -9.66 1.59 -1.52
C ASN A 147 -9.42 1.16 -2.96
N ASP A 148 -9.53 -0.14 -3.21
CA ASP A 148 -9.51 -0.72 -4.54
C ASP A 148 -10.67 -1.71 -4.70
N SER A 149 -11.04 -1.97 -5.95
CA SER A 149 -12.23 -2.76 -6.28
C SER A 149 -12.16 -4.22 -5.83
N ALA A 150 -10.95 -4.78 -5.70
CA ALA A 150 -10.76 -6.19 -5.36
C ALA A 150 -10.65 -6.44 -3.85
N HIS A 151 -10.14 -5.47 -3.08
CA HIS A 151 -9.77 -5.67 -1.67
C HIS A 151 -10.52 -4.77 -0.67
N SER A 152 -11.49 -3.97 -1.11
CA SER A 152 -12.29 -3.11 -0.23
C SER A 152 -13.08 -3.82 0.87
N GLY A 153 -13.32 -5.13 0.69
CA GLY A 153 -13.98 -5.99 1.69
C GLY A 153 -13.08 -6.43 2.85
N LEU A 154 -11.75 -6.37 2.70
CA LEU A 154 -10.78 -6.78 3.73
C LEU A 154 -10.81 -5.89 4.97
#